data_AF-A0A151IMS7-F1
#
_entry.id   AF-A0A151IMS7-F1
#
_cell.length_a   1.000
_cell.length_b   1.000
_cell.length_c   1.000
_cell.angle_alpha   90.00
_cell.angle_beta   90.00
_cell.angle_gamma   90.00
#
_symmetry.space_group_name_H-M   'P 1'
#
loop_
_entity.id
_entity.type
_entity.pdbx_description
1 polymer ?
#
loop_
_entity_poly.entity_id
_entity_poly.type
_entity_poly.pdbx_seq_one_letter_code
_entity_poly.pdbx_strand_id
1 'polypeptide(L)'
;LIIVCILCCINSLNNFLKELKICLHELSIVDDTLEALGAPKKYRMLRKWILRITIGWNIYSFIDFEAISVFFVLYPLQTISFSYLYNTFIFCYLKYIITSNALICGTVLGYMSSRFHQVNNLLRIIYSDIFENNANYRCTRQNRSILVSQRITGAKNRKQYMWITM
;
A
#
# COMPACT_ATOMS: atom_id res chain seq x y z
N LEU A 1 26.27 12.47 -28.63
CA LEU A 1 25.37 11.34 -28.29
C LEU A 1 25.52 10.91 -26.83
N ILE A 2 26.74 10.59 -26.39
CA ILE A 2 27.06 10.16 -25.02
C ILE A 2 26.59 11.13 -23.92
N ILE A 3 26.95 12.42 -24.00
CA ILE A 3 26.55 13.43 -23.01
C ILE A 3 25.03 13.58 -22.95
N VAL A 4 24.36 13.48 -24.10
CA VAL A 4 22.90 13.53 -24.22
C VAL A 4 22.26 12.32 -23.52
N CYS A 5 22.82 11.13 -23.68
CA CYS A 5 22.35 9.93 -22.98
C CYS A 5 22.50 10.08 -21.45
N ILE A 6 23.65 10.54 -20.95
CA ILE A 6 23.84 10.79 -19.51
C ILE A 6 22.82 11.81 -19.01
N LEU A 7 22.67 12.93 -19.71
CA LEU A 7 21.75 13.99 -19.32
C LEU A 7 20.31 13.48 -19.27
N CYS A 8 19.87 12.72 -20.28
CA CYS A 8 18.56 12.06 -20.28
C CYS A 8 18.39 11.10 -19.09
N CYS A 9 19.42 10.33 -18.74
CA CYS A 9 19.36 9.39 -17.62
C CYS A 9 19.26 10.11 -16.27
N ILE A 10 20.02 11.19 -16.08
CA ILE A 10 19.96 12.03 -14.88
C ILE A 10 18.58 12.70 -14.78
N ASN A 11 18.07 13.23 -15.88
CA ASN A 11 16.76 13.90 -15.89
C ASN A 11 15.62 12.92 -15.57
N SER A 12 15.67 11.72 -16.15
CA SER A 12 14.72 10.63 -15.88
C SER A 12 14.75 10.21 -14.41
N LEU A 13 15.96 10.02 -13.85
CA LEU A 13 16.14 9.69 -12.44
C LEU A 13 15.60 10.80 -11.52
N ASN A 14 15.85 12.06 -11.85
CA ASN A 14 15.39 13.20 -11.05
C ASN A 14 13.86 13.31 -11.04
N ASN A 15 13.22 13.08 -12.18
CA ASN A 15 11.76 13.02 -12.26
C ASN A 15 11.19 11.88 -11.41
N PHE A 16 11.77 10.67 -11.51
CA PHE A 16 11.35 9.54 -10.69
C PHE A 16 11.48 9.83 -9.18
N LEU A 17 12.59 10.44 -8.75
CA LEU A 17 12.79 10.79 -7.34
C LEU A 17 11.77 11.83 -6.85
N LYS A 18 11.38 12.78 -7.70
CA LYS A 18 10.31 13.74 -7.38
C LYS A 18 8.97 13.03 -7.21
N GLU A 19 8.62 12.15 -8.15
CA GLU A 19 7.37 11.37 -8.08
C GLU A 19 7.32 10.47 -6.85
N LEU A 20 8.42 9.76 -6.57
CA LEU A 20 8.55 8.91 -5.38
C LEU A 20 8.37 9.74 -4.09
N LYS A 21 8.95 10.94 -4.03
CA LYS A 21 8.80 11.83 -2.87
C LYS A 21 7.34 12.24 -2.65
N ILE A 22 6.62 12.57 -3.72
CA ILE A 22 5.19 12.91 -3.65
C ILE A 22 4.39 11.69 -3.20
N CYS A 23 4.63 10.52 -3.80
CA CYS A 23 3.97 9.27 -3.44
C CYS A 23 4.19 8.90 -1.96
N LEU A 24 5.42 9.02 -1.47
CA LEU A 24 5.74 8.76 -0.05
C LEU A 24 5.08 9.77 0.90
N HIS A 25 4.83 11.00 0.44
CA HIS A 25 4.12 12.00 1.22
C HIS A 25 2.63 11.68 1.30
N GLU A 26 1.97 11.40 0.17
CA GLU A 26 0.57 10.95 0.16
C GLU A 26 0.38 9.70 1.01
N LEU A 27 1.32 8.77 0.93
CA LEU A 27 1.30 7.55 1.72
C LEU A 27 1.40 7.81 3.22
N SER A 28 2.12 8.85 3.63
CA SER A 28 2.21 9.24 5.04
C SER A 28 0.86 9.75 5.56
N ILE A 29 0.13 10.52 4.74
CA ILE A 29 -1.21 11.02 5.07
C ILE A 29 -2.20 9.87 5.21
N VAL A 30 -2.18 8.91 4.27
CA VAL A 30 -3.00 7.70 4.35
C VAL A 30 -2.66 6.88 5.60
N ASP A 31 -1.39 6.86 6.01
CA ASP A 31 -0.99 6.20 7.25
C ASP A 31 -1.57 6.86 8.50
N ASP A 32 -1.53 8.18 8.54
CA ASP A 32 -2.03 8.97 9.66
C ASP A 32 -3.57 8.85 9.79
N THR A 33 -4.29 8.79 8.67
CA THR A 33 -5.75 8.55 8.71
C THR A 33 -6.09 7.14 9.16
N LEU A 34 -5.34 6.14 8.73
CA LEU A 34 -5.47 4.76 9.20
C LEU A 34 -5.15 4.63 10.70
N GLU A 35 -4.18 5.39 11.19
CA GLU A 35 -3.85 5.47 12.62
C GLU A 35 -5.01 6.05 13.44
N ALA A 36 -5.65 7.13 12.95
CA ALA A 36 -6.86 7.68 13.57
C ALA A 36 -8.04 6.68 13.60
N LEU A 37 -8.08 5.75 12.64
CA LEU A 37 -9.06 4.65 12.58
C LEU A 37 -8.66 3.42 13.42
N GLY A 38 -7.57 3.51 14.20
CA GLY A 38 -7.12 2.44 15.11
C GLY A 38 -6.14 1.43 14.50
N ALA A 39 -5.67 1.64 13.27
CA ALA A 39 -4.65 0.77 12.68
C ALA A 39 -3.22 1.17 13.13
N PRO A 40 -2.30 0.22 13.37
CA PRO A 40 -0.95 0.55 13.82
C PRO A 40 -0.17 1.33 12.75
N LYS A 41 0.63 2.32 13.17
CA LYS A 41 1.50 3.14 12.31
C LYS A 41 2.66 2.32 11.76
N LYS A 42 2.57 1.94 10.48
CA LYS A 42 3.55 1.06 9.80
C LYS A 42 4.46 1.81 8.83
N TYR A 43 4.18 3.08 8.52
CA TYR A 43 4.97 3.88 7.58
C TYR A 43 6.44 4.00 7.97
N ARG A 44 6.74 4.10 9.28
CA ARG A 44 8.13 4.15 9.77
C ARG A 44 8.92 2.89 9.39
N MET A 45 8.26 1.73 9.35
CA MET A 45 8.89 0.49 8.92
C MET A 45 9.14 0.51 7.42
N LEU A 46 8.16 0.94 6.61
CA LEU A 46 8.36 1.11 5.16
C LEU A 46 9.57 2.02 4.85
N ARG A 47 9.67 3.16 5.54
CA ARG A 47 10.81 4.08 5.37
C ARG A 47 12.14 3.41 5.70
N LYS A 48 12.20 2.56 6.73
CA LYS A 48 13.39 1.76 7.05
C LYS A 48 13.70 0.71 5.98
N TRP A 49 12.67 0.06 5.42
CA TRP A 49 12.83 -0.89 4.33
C TRP A 49 13.40 -0.23 3.07
N ILE A 50 12.84 0.91 2.67
CA ILE A 50 13.35 1.69 1.54
C ILE A 50 14.79 2.11 1.79
N LEU A 51 15.11 2.64 2.98
CA LEU A 51 16.48 3.01 3.34
C LEU A 51 17.44 1.81 3.27
N ARG A 52 17.02 0.63 3.75
CA ARG A 52 17.81 -0.60 3.69
C ARG A 52 18.05 -1.07 2.26
N ILE A 53 17.04 -0.98 1.38
CA ILE A 53 17.16 -1.30 -0.04
C ILE A 53 18.15 -0.35 -0.70
N THR A 54 18.02 0.96 -0.45
CA THR A 54 18.96 1.96 -0.98
C THR A 54 20.39 1.67 -0.52
N ILE A 55 20.63 1.48 0.77
CA ILE A 55 21.99 1.22 1.29
C ILE A 55 22.55 -0.09 0.73
N GLY A 56 21.78 -1.18 0.77
CA GLY A 56 22.22 -2.49 0.30
C GLY A 56 22.56 -2.48 -1.19
N TRP A 57 21.76 -1.81 -2.00
CA TRP A 57 22.00 -1.72 -3.44
C TRP A 57 23.19 -0.83 -3.78
N ASN A 58 23.43 0.24 -3.02
CA ASN A 58 24.64 1.06 -3.15
C ASN A 58 25.89 0.21 -2.87
N ILE A 59 25.92 -0.53 -1.75
CA ILE A 59 27.06 -1.41 -1.39
C ILE A 59 27.31 -2.45 -2.48
N TYR A 60 26.25 -3.11 -2.96
CA TYR A 60 26.37 -4.12 -4.00
C TYR A 60 26.91 -3.52 -5.32
N SER A 61 26.48 -2.30 -5.67
CA SER A 61 27.01 -1.58 -6.84
C SER A 61 28.51 -1.29 -6.71
N PHE A 62 28.99 -0.95 -5.52
CA PHE A 62 30.42 -0.73 -5.26
C PHE A 62 31.23 -2.03 -5.38
N ILE A 63 30.74 -3.14 -4.82
CA ILE A 63 31.42 -4.44 -4.91
C ILE A 63 31.55 -4.89 -6.37
N ASP A 64 30.48 -4.76 -7.16
CA ASP A 64 30.50 -5.14 -8.57
C ASP A 64 31.42 -4.23 -9.40
N PHE A 65 31.47 -2.94 -9.08
CA PHE A 65 32.41 -2.01 -9.70
C PHE A 65 33.87 -2.36 -9.40
N GLU A 66 34.19 -2.70 -8.15
CA GLU A 66 35.54 -3.16 -7.80
C GLU A 66 35.90 -4.48 -8.49
N ALA A 67 34.96 -5.44 -8.57
CA ALA A 67 35.18 -6.70 -9.29
C ALA A 67 35.49 -6.48 -10.77
N ILE A 68 34.75 -5.58 -11.43
CA ILE A 68 35.01 -5.18 -12.82
C ILE A 68 36.39 -4.51 -12.94
N SER A 69 36.74 -3.62 -12.02
CA SER A 69 38.05 -2.95 -12.01
C SER A 69 39.21 -3.94 -11.87
N VAL A 70 39.10 -4.91 -10.96
CA VAL A 70 40.11 -5.95 -10.75
C VAL A 70 40.24 -6.85 -11.98
N PHE A 71 39.12 -7.20 -12.62
CA PHE A 71 39.13 -7.97 -13.87
C PHE A 71 39.90 -7.25 -14.98
N PHE A 72 39.73 -5.93 -15.10
CA PHE A 72 40.47 -5.12 -16.07
C PHE A 72 41.97 -5.02 -15.78
N VAL A 73 42.38 -5.04 -14.51
CA VAL A 73 43.81 -5.02 -14.13
C VAL A 73 44.47 -6.38 -14.35
N LEU A 74 43.78 -7.49 -14.05
CA LEU A 74 44.31 -8.84 -14.15
C LEU A 74 44.34 -9.38 -15.59
N TYR A 75 43.42 -8.93 -16.44
CA TYR A 75 43.42 -9.25 -17.87
C TYR A 75 43.77 -8.00 -18.67
N PRO A 76 45.06 -7.68 -18.88
CA PRO A 76 45.48 -6.65 -19.81
C PRO A 76 45.22 -7.15 -21.24
N LEU A 77 43.96 -7.18 -21.64
CA LEU A 77 43.58 -7.31 -23.04
C LEU A 77 44.13 -6.07 -23.76
N GLN A 78 44.98 -6.34 -24.74
CA GLN A 78 45.61 -5.35 -25.59
C GLN A 78 44.55 -4.36 -26.12
N THR A 79 44.72 -3.08 -25.79
CA THR A 79 43.92 -1.94 -26.30
C THR A 79 42.41 -2.03 -26.05
N ILE A 80 41.98 -2.21 -24.79
CA ILE A 80 40.58 -1.92 -24.44
C ILE A 80 40.35 -0.42 -24.66
N SER A 81 39.54 -0.08 -25.66
CA SER A 81 39.23 1.33 -25.95
C SER A 81 38.51 1.96 -24.77
N PHE A 82 38.79 3.24 -24.50
CA PHE A 82 38.06 4.04 -23.53
C PHE A 82 36.53 3.98 -23.75
N SER A 83 36.10 3.86 -25.01
CA SER A 83 34.69 3.68 -25.39
C SER A 83 34.06 2.41 -24.79
N TYR A 84 34.81 1.30 -24.75
CA TYR A 84 34.32 0.04 -24.19
C TYR A 84 34.14 0.12 -22.67
N LEU A 85 35.15 0.64 -21.94
CA LEU A 85 35.08 0.88 -20.50
C LEU A 85 33.88 1.76 -20.14
N TYR A 86 33.70 2.83 -20.92
CA TYR A 86 32.63 3.78 -20.73
C TYR A 86 31.23 3.17 -20.97
N ASN A 87 31.07 2.36 -22.02
CA ASN A 87 29.81 1.66 -22.28
C ASN A 87 29.48 0.64 -21.19
N THR A 88 30.46 -0.12 -20.71
CA THR A 88 30.27 -1.06 -19.59
C THR A 88 29.86 -0.33 -18.33
N PHE A 89 30.47 0.83 -18.05
CA PHE A 89 30.09 1.65 -16.90
C PHE A 89 28.65 2.16 -16.98
N ILE A 90 28.23 2.71 -18.13
CA ILE A 90 26.83 3.13 -18.34
C ILE A 90 25.89 1.95 -18.16
N PHE A 91 26.20 0.81 -18.76
CA PHE A 91 25.33 -0.36 -18.71
C PHE A 91 25.13 -0.85 -17.27
N CYS A 92 26.22 -0.97 -16.51
CA CYS A 92 26.14 -1.32 -15.09
C CYS A 92 25.34 -0.28 -14.30
N TYR A 93 25.63 1.02 -14.48
CA TYR A 93 24.93 2.09 -13.79
C TYR A 93 23.41 2.11 -14.09
N LEU A 94 23.02 1.94 -15.35
CA LEU A 94 21.63 1.86 -15.77
C LEU A 94 20.93 0.65 -15.17
N LYS A 95 21.57 -0.52 -15.21
CA LYS A 95 21.05 -1.74 -14.58
C LYS A 95 20.80 -1.50 -13.09
N TYR A 96 21.76 -0.90 -12.39
CA TYR A 96 21.64 -0.60 -10.96
C TYR A 96 20.47 0.33 -10.65
N ILE A 97 20.33 1.42 -11.40
CA ILE A 97 19.22 2.36 -11.24
C ILE A 97 17.88 1.69 -11.52
N ILE A 98 17.74 1.00 -12.65
CA ILE A 98 16.47 0.40 -13.06
C ILE A 98 16.03 -0.64 -12.02
N THR A 99 16.94 -1.50 -11.57
CA THR A 99 16.61 -2.50 -10.55
C THR A 99 16.29 -1.86 -9.20
N SER A 100 17.03 -0.84 -8.76
CA SER A 100 16.69 -0.09 -7.54
C SER A 100 15.30 0.53 -7.61
N ASN A 101 14.98 1.18 -8.72
CA ASN A 101 13.69 1.83 -8.91
C ASN A 101 12.56 0.81 -8.92
N ALA A 102 12.75 -0.33 -9.60
CA ALA A 102 11.79 -1.42 -9.61
C ALA A 102 11.58 -2.02 -8.21
N LEU A 103 12.65 -2.21 -7.42
CA LEU A 103 12.56 -2.71 -6.05
C LEU A 103 11.81 -1.73 -5.14
N ILE A 104 12.16 -0.44 -5.20
CA ILE A 104 11.48 0.60 -4.40
C ILE A 104 9.99 0.64 -4.78
N CYS A 105 9.67 0.69 -6.08
CA CYS A 105 8.30 0.67 -6.57
C CYS A 105 7.53 -0.57 -6.08
N GLY A 106 8.12 -1.76 -6.21
CA GLY A 106 7.54 -3.01 -5.72
C GLY A 106 7.27 -2.99 -4.21
N THR A 107 8.18 -2.43 -3.41
CA THR A 107 7.94 -2.30 -1.95
C THR A 107 6.84 -1.32 -1.60
N VAL A 108 6.76 -0.18 -2.30
CA VAL A 108 5.69 0.80 -2.10
C VAL A 108 4.34 0.22 -2.53
N LEU A 109 4.27 -0.48 -3.67
CA LEU A 109 3.07 -1.16 -4.14
C LEU A 109 2.61 -2.26 -3.18
N GLY A 110 3.54 -3.09 -2.68
CA GLY A 110 3.22 -4.11 -1.69
C GLY A 110 2.67 -3.53 -0.40
N TYR A 111 3.25 -2.41 0.05
CA TYR A 111 2.75 -1.67 1.21
C TYR A 111 1.35 -1.10 0.99
N MET A 112 1.13 -0.45 -0.16
CA MET A 112 -0.17 0.09 -0.55
C MET A 112 -1.24 -1.00 -0.60
N SER A 113 -0.94 -2.13 -1.23
CA SER A 113 -1.85 -3.28 -1.27
C SER A 113 -2.24 -3.76 0.13
N SER A 114 -1.27 -3.87 1.05
CA SER A 114 -1.55 -4.23 2.45
C SER A 114 -2.45 -3.21 3.15
N ARG A 115 -2.21 -1.90 2.95
CA ARG A 115 -3.04 -0.85 3.55
C ARG A 115 -4.44 -0.81 2.95
N PHE A 116 -4.59 -0.97 1.64
CA PHE A 116 -5.91 -1.08 0.99
C PHE A 116 -6.71 -2.26 1.52
N HIS A 117 -6.06 -3.41 1.76
CA HIS A 117 -6.72 -4.55 2.37
C HIS A 117 -7.23 -4.24 3.79
N GLN A 118 -6.46 -3.49 4.59
CA GLN A 118 -6.89 -3.04 5.91
C GLN A 118 -8.07 -2.06 5.85
N VAL A 119 -8.02 -1.07 4.96
CA VAL A 119 -9.13 -0.12 4.72
C VAL A 119 -10.39 -0.89 4.32
N ASN A 120 -10.27 -1.84 3.41
CA ASN A 120 -11.41 -2.65 2.93
C ASN A 120 -12.03 -3.48 4.07
N ASN A 121 -11.20 -4.06 4.94
CA ASN A 121 -11.70 -4.80 6.10
C ASN A 121 -12.43 -3.87 7.09
N LEU A 122 -11.90 -2.66 7.34
CA LEU A 122 -12.57 -1.66 8.18
C LEU A 122 -13.92 -1.23 7.59
N LEU A 123 -13.97 -0.95 6.28
CA LEU A 123 -15.22 -0.61 5.60
C LEU A 123 -16.24 -1.73 5.69
N ARG A 124 -15.81 -2.99 5.58
CA ARG A 124 -16.70 -4.15 5.71
C ARG A 124 -17.30 -4.27 7.11
N ILE A 125 -16.50 -4.03 8.16
CA ILE A 125 -16.98 -4.02 9.55
C ILE A 125 -17.97 -2.88 9.77
N ILE A 126 -17.65 -1.67 9.33
CA ILE A 126 -18.56 -0.51 9.46
C ILE A 126 -19.88 -0.78 8.72
N TYR A 127 -19.80 -1.36 7.51
CA TYR A 127 -20.97 -1.72 6.74
C TYR A 127 -21.82 -2.80 7.43
N SER A 128 -21.20 -3.83 8.00
CA SER A 128 -21.93 -4.85 8.77
C SER A 128 -22.57 -4.27 10.01
N ASP A 129 -21.87 -3.43 10.78
CA ASP A 129 -22.39 -2.82 12.00
C ASP A 129 -23.58 -1.91 11.71
N ILE A 130 -23.51 -1.10 10.65
CA ILE A 130 -24.63 -0.25 10.22
C ILE A 130 -25.83 -1.09 9.77
N PHE A 131 -25.58 -2.16 9.01
CA PHE A 131 -26.66 -3.00 8.48
C PHE A 131 -27.30 -3.86 9.59
N GLU A 132 -26.50 -4.38 10.51
CA GLU A 132 -26.94 -5.15 11.67
C GLU A 132 -27.70 -4.28 12.68
N ASN A 133 -27.23 -3.05 12.95
CA ASN A 133 -28.00 -2.10 13.75
C ASN A 133 -29.34 -1.73 13.08
N ASN A 134 -29.36 -1.57 11.76
CA ASN A 134 -30.61 -1.32 11.04
C ASN A 134 -31.54 -2.54 11.07
N ALA A 135 -31.02 -3.76 10.98
CA ALA A 135 -31.80 -4.98 11.13
C ALA A 135 -32.37 -5.12 12.55
N ASN A 136 -31.57 -4.84 13.59
CA ASN A 136 -32.02 -4.82 14.98
C ASN A 136 -33.07 -3.74 15.23
N TYR A 137 -32.92 -2.55 14.67
CA TYR A 137 -33.93 -1.49 14.75
C TYR A 137 -35.24 -1.89 14.05
N ARG A 138 -35.15 -2.51 12.85
CA ARG A 138 -36.30 -3.01 12.10
C ARG A 138 -37.00 -4.17 12.82
N CYS A 139 -36.25 -5.09 13.40
CA CYS A 139 -36.73 -6.24 14.17
C CYS A 139 -37.38 -5.80 15.49
N THR A 140 -36.78 -4.83 16.19
CA THR A 140 -37.38 -4.24 17.41
C THR A 140 -38.70 -3.51 17.08
N ARG A 141 -38.77 -2.78 15.96
CA ARG A 141 -40.00 -2.12 15.51
C ARG A 141 -41.07 -3.15 15.09
N GLN A 142 -40.69 -4.24 14.43
CA GLN A 142 -41.59 -5.35 14.10
C GLN A 142 -42.11 -6.06 15.35
N ASN A 143 -41.24 -6.44 16.30
CA ASN A 143 -41.63 -7.04 17.57
C ASN A 143 -42.56 -6.14 18.39
N ARG A 144 -42.33 -4.81 18.37
CA ARG A 144 -43.24 -3.85 19.01
C ARG A 144 -44.62 -3.81 18.33
N SER A 145 -44.69 -3.87 16.99
CA SER A 145 -45.96 -3.95 16.27
C SER A 145 -46.70 -5.27 16.48
N ILE A 146 -45.98 -6.39 16.59
CA ILE A 146 -46.54 -7.72 16.87
C ILE A 146 -47.07 -7.79 18.31
N LEU A 147 -46.35 -7.22 19.27
CA LEU A 147 -46.78 -7.15 20.67
C LEU A 147 -48.01 -6.24 20.86
N VAL A 148 -48.08 -5.12 20.13
CA VAL A 148 -49.27 -4.25 20.11
C VAL A 148 -50.46 -4.97 19.48
N SER A 149 -50.26 -5.70 18.38
CA SER A 149 -51.28 -6.57 17.75
C SER A 149 -51.81 -7.64 18.72
N GLN A 150 -50.93 -8.35 19.44
CA GLN A 150 -51.35 -9.34 20.44
C GLN A 150 -52.16 -8.73 21.60
N ARG A 151 -51.83 -7.52 22.07
CA ARG A 151 -52.63 -6.81 23.08
C ARG A 151 -54.04 -6.44 22.58
N ILE A 152 -54.16 -6.08 21.30
CA ILE A 152 -55.46 -5.78 20.67
C ILE A 152 -56.30 -7.06 20.56
N THR A 153 -55.70 -8.20 20.19
CA THR A 153 -56.39 -9.49 20.11
C THR A 153 -56.79 -10.02 21.50
N GLY A 154 -55.95 -9.84 22.52
CA GLY A 154 -56.26 -10.19 23.91
C GLY A 154 -57.41 -9.39 24.53
N ALA A 155 -57.55 -8.11 24.17
CA ALA A 155 -58.69 -7.28 24.58
C ALA A 155 -60.00 -7.65 23.86
N LYS A 156 -59.92 -8.17 22.63
CA LYS A 156 -61.08 -8.63 21.85
C LYS A 156 -61.70 -9.89 22.46
N ASN A 157 -60.87 -10.82 22.95
CA ASN A 157 -61.35 -12.04 23.62
C ASN A 157 -62.04 -11.73 24.95
N ARG A 158 -61.55 -10.76 25.75
CA ARG A 158 -62.25 -10.33 26.98
C ARG A 158 -63.65 -9.75 26.72
N LYS A 159 -63.85 -9.04 25.61
CA LYS A 159 -65.18 -8.55 25.23
C LYS A 159 -66.10 -9.69 24.79
N GLN A 160 -65.60 -10.70 24.10
CA GLN A 160 -66.41 -11.85 23.67
C GLN A 160 -66.90 -12.73 24.83
N TYR A 161 -66.10 -12.93 25.88
CA TYR A 161 -66.55 -13.68 27.07
C TYR A 161 -67.64 -12.96 27.87
N MET A 162 -67.78 -11.63 27.76
CA MET A 162 -68.82 -10.85 28.43
C MET A 162 -70.20 -10.98 27.78
N TRP A 163 -70.25 -11.39 26.50
CA TRP A 163 -71.51 -11.62 25.77
C TRP A 163 -72.06 -13.04 25.94
N ILE A 164 -71.28 -13.96 26.49
CA ILE A 164 -71.68 -15.37 26.69
C ILE A 164 -72.31 -15.56 28.10
N THR A 165 -72.16 -14.58 29.00
CA THR A 165 -72.63 -14.63 30.38
C THR A 165 -73.78 -13.67 30.71
N MET A 166 -74.44 -13.07 29.71
CA MET A 166 -75.74 -12.38 29.86
C MET A 166 -76.89 -13.26 29.41
#